data_AF-S5ZQ00-F1
#
_entry.id   AF-S5ZQ00-F1
#
_cell.length_a   1.000
_cell.length_b   1.000
_cell.length_c   1.000
_cell.angle_alpha   90.00
_cell.angle_beta   90.00
_cell.angle_gamma   90.00
#
_symmetry.space_group_name_H-M   'P 1'
#
loop_
_entity.id
_entity.type
_entity.pdbx_description
1 polymer ?
#
loop_
_entity_poly.entity_id
_entity_poly.type
_entity_poly.pdbx_seq_one_letter_code
_entity_poly.pdbx_strand_id
1 'polypeptide(L)'
;MNYDKKKIVNLTEFIIIFSFFILPPMLTESSARYENGAFSFSELLRICFFAGYEEVLYRAYLPFRLKTLCFKFKNKKTFYFCLTEILPIVFFTAAHIYLGVLNTAYAFFAGAAFRLFYVFLKKKIHYAAALGVIIFIHSLNNCLSIFL
;
A
#
# COMPACT_ATOMS: atom_id res chain seq x y z
N MET A 1 -28.15 19.26 14.32
CA MET A 1 -26.90 19.11 13.54
C MET A 1 -27.18 18.23 12.34
N ASN A 2 -27.11 18.77 11.13
CA ASN A 2 -27.34 18.01 9.90
C ASN A 2 -26.01 17.40 9.44
N TYR A 3 -25.75 16.15 9.82
CA TYR A 3 -24.52 15.48 9.43
C TYR A 3 -24.59 15.04 7.98
N ASP A 4 -23.51 15.28 7.24
CA ASP A 4 -23.36 14.79 5.88
C ASP A 4 -23.18 13.26 5.90
N LYS A 5 -24.26 12.54 5.59
CA LYS A 5 -24.33 11.08 5.55
C LYS A 5 -23.17 10.48 4.74
N LYS A 6 -22.77 11.12 3.64
CA LYS A 6 -21.67 10.65 2.78
C LYS A 6 -20.33 10.70 3.50
N LYS A 7 -20.09 11.73 4.33
CA LYS A 7 -18.88 11.83 5.14
C LYS A 7 -18.84 10.76 6.23
N ILE A 8 -19.97 10.47 6.87
CA ILE A 8 -20.07 9.39 7.86
C ILE A 8 -19.73 8.06 7.22
N VAL A 9 -20.37 7.72 6.08
CA VAL A 9 -20.10 6.46 5.37
C VAL A 9 -18.62 6.33 4.99
N ASN A 10 -18.01 7.37 4.42
CA ASN A 10 -16.59 7.35 4.05
C ASN A 10 -15.67 7.17 5.27
N LEU A 11 -16.01 7.77 6.41
CA LEU A 11 -15.24 7.65 7.64
C LEU A 11 -15.38 6.25 8.26
N THR A 12 -16.60 5.73 8.33
CA THR A 12 -16.86 4.37 8.83
C THR A 12 -16.16 3.33 7.96
N GLU A 13 -16.26 3.45 6.64
CA GLU A 13 -15.54 2.58 5.70
C GLU A 13 -14.02 2.64 5.92
N PHE A 14 -13.47 3.86 6.07
CA PHE A 14 -12.05 4.03 6.35
C PHE A 14 -11.65 3.37 7.68
N ILE A 15 -12.42 3.53 8.75
CA ILE A 15 -12.15 2.92 10.05
C ILE A 15 -12.15 1.39 9.91
N ILE A 16 -13.16 0.82 9.25
CA ILE A 16 -13.24 -0.63 9.04
C ILE A 16 -12.04 -1.13 8.24
N ILE A 17 -11.75 -0.54 7.08
CA ILE A 17 -10.62 -0.98 6.25
C ILE A 17 -9.30 -0.80 6.98
N PHE A 18 -9.13 0.31 7.70
CA PHE A 18 -7.92 0.58 8.45
C PHE A 18 -7.71 -0.46 9.57
N SER A 19 -8.74 -0.72 10.38
CA SER A 19 -8.65 -1.63 11.53
C SER A 19 -8.45 -3.09 11.12
N PHE A 20 -9.08 -3.56 10.04
CA PHE A 20 -9.03 -4.98 9.66
C PHE A 20 -7.95 -5.32 8.64
N PHE A 21 -7.49 -4.37 7.82
CA PHE A 21 -6.58 -4.67 6.71
C PHE A 21 -5.24 -3.93 6.79
N ILE A 22 -5.22 -2.67 7.26
CA ILE A 22 -3.99 -1.87 7.27
C ILE A 22 -3.24 -2.02 8.59
N LEU A 23 -3.95 -1.99 9.71
CA LEU A 23 -3.36 -2.02 11.04
C LEU A 23 -2.77 -3.39 11.41
N PRO A 24 -3.42 -4.55 11.14
CA PRO A 24 -2.89 -5.83 11.61
C PRO A 24 -1.49 -6.17 11.07
N PRO A 25 -1.17 -5.97 9.78
CA PRO A 25 0.20 -6.17 9.27
C PRO A 25 1.26 -5.32 9.96
N MET A 26 0.90 -4.14 10.49
CA MET A 26 1.83 -3.28 11.23
C MET A 26 2.12 -3.77 12.66
N LEU A 27 1.26 -4.64 13.20
CA LEU A 27 1.34 -5.13 14.58
C LEU A 27 1.74 -6.60 14.67
N THR A 28 1.72 -7.33 13.56
CA THR A 28 1.94 -8.77 13.54
C THR A 28 3.37 -9.08 13.09
N GLU A 29 4.08 -9.88 13.88
CA GLU A 29 5.33 -10.49 13.44
C GLU A 29 5.01 -11.68 12.54
N SER A 30 5.15 -11.50 11.22
CA SER A 30 4.93 -12.57 10.25
C SER A 30 6.26 -13.18 9.82
N SER A 31 6.63 -14.33 10.38
CA SER A 31 7.79 -15.11 9.92
C SER A 31 7.38 -16.09 8.82
N ALA A 32 7.02 -15.58 7.65
CA ALA A 32 6.86 -16.43 6.48
C ALA A 32 8.25 -16.92 6.03
N ARG A 33 8.71 -18.07 6.56
CA ARG A 33 9.86 -18.78 6.02
C ARG A 33 9.42 -19.53 4.77
N TYR A 34 10.01 -19.17 3.63
CA TYR A 34 9.98 -20.01 2.46
C TYR A 34 11.01 -21.13 2.70
N GLU A 35 10.55 -22.38 2.73
CA GLU A 35 11.48 -23.50 2.75
C GLU A 35 12.15 -23.59 1.38
N ASN A 36 13.48 -23.77 1.38
CA ASN A 36 14.28 -23.89 0.17
C ASN A 36 13.80 -25.12 -0.63
N GLY A 37 12.94 -24.88 -1.62
CA GLY A 37 12.33 -25.90 -2.47
C GLY A 37 11.91 -25.31 -3.82
N ALA A 38 11.55 -26.18 -4.76
CA ALA A 38 11.10 -25.76 -6.08
C ALA A 38 9.84 -24.88 -5.98
N PHE A 39 9.91 -23.68 -6.56
CA PHE A 39 8.84 -22.69 -6.49
C PHE A 39 7.57 -23.24 -7.14
N SER A 40 6.53 -23.47 -6.34
CA SER A 40 5.26 -23.99 -6.85
C SER A 40 4.46 -22.88 -7.54
N PHE A 41 3.66 -23.23 -8.55
CA PHE A 41 2.70 -22.31 -9.14
C PHE A 41 1.74 -21.70 -8.10
N SER A 42 1.40 -22.46 -7.05
CA SER A 42 0.57 -21.95 -5.93
C SER A 42 1.25 -20.83 -5.14
N GLU A 43 2.58 -20.91 -4.98
CA GLU A 43 3.35 -19.89 -4.28
C GLU A 43 3.46 -18.62 -5.13
N LEU A 44 3.64 -18.76 -6.44
CA LEU A 44 3.59 -17.64 -7.37
C LEU A 44 2.27 -16.88 -7.28
N LEU A 45 1.15 -17.61 -7.32
CA LEU A 45 -0.18 -17.00 -7.17
C LEU A 45 -0.33 -16.30 -5.82
N ARG A 46 0.18 -16.89 -4.74
CA ARG A 46 0.16 -16.30 -3.41
C ARG A 46 0.96 -14.99 -3.35
N ILE A 47 2.17 -14.96 -3.91
CA ILE A 47 2.98 -13.73 -3.98
C ILE A 47 2.24 -12.63 -4.76
N CYS A 48 1.72 -12.97 -5.94
CA CYS A 48 0.98 -12.02 -6.76
C CYS A 48 -0.26 -11.48 -6.03
N PHE A 49 -0.97 -12.35 -5.30
CA PHE A 49 -2.15 -11.95 -4.54
C PHE A 49 -1.80 -10.98 -3.40
N PHE A 50 -0.77 -11.29 -2.60
CA PHE A 50 -0.35 -10.41 -1.50
C PHE A 50 0.24 -9.09 -2.00
N ALA A 51 1.06 -9.10 -3.05
CA ALA A 51 1.53 -7.88 -3.69
C ALA A 51 0.35 -7.05 -4.22
N GLY A 52 -0.62 -7.70 -4.87
CA GLY A 52 -1.86 -7.08 -5.33
C GLY A 52 -2.64 -6.40 -4.21
N TYR A 53 -2.84 -7.12 -3.11
CA TYR A 53 -3.49 -6.64 -1.90
C TYR A 53 -2.80 -5.38 -1.34
N GLU A 54 -1.48 -5.39 -1.21
CA GLU A 54 -0.72 -4.25 -0.71
C GLU A 54 -0.81 -3.03 -1.65
N GLU A 55 -0.70 -3.23 -2.96
CA GLU A 55 -0.82 -2.14 -3.92
C GLU A 55 -2.23 -1.52 -3.92
N VAL A 56 -3.28 -2.34 -3.84
CA VAL A 56 -4.65 -1.86 -3.75
C VAL A 56 -4.84 -1.02 -2.48
N LEU A 57 -4.34 -1.48 -1.34
CA LEU A 57 -4.50 -0.75 -0.07
C LEU A 57 -3.64 0.50 -0.01
N TYR A 58 -2.32 0.37 -0.14
CA TYR A 58 -1.39 1.44 0.18
C TYR A 58 -1.19 2.43 -0.99
N ARG A 59 -1.33 1.99 -2.25
CA ARG A 59 -1.17 2.88 -3.42
C ARG A 59 -2.49 3.41 -3.96
N ALA A 60 -3.55 2.61 -4.01
CA ALA A 60 -4.83 3.07 -4.55
C ALA A 60 -5.76 3.62 -3.44
N TYR A 61 -6.18 2.77 -2.51
CA TYR A 61 -7.23 3.06 -1.53
C TYR A 61 -6.83 4.18 -0.57
N LEU A 62 -5.72 4.02 0.14
CA LEU A 62 -5.37 4.87 1.27
C LEU A 62 -5.11 6.33 0.85
N PRO A 63 -4.33 6.60 -0.22
CA PRO A 63 -4.18 7.96 -0.73
C PRO A 63 -5.50 8.57 -1.21
N PHE A 64 -6.37 7.78 -1.85
CA PHE A 64 -7.67 8.26 -2.35
C PHE A 64 -8.61 8.64 -1.19
N ARG A 65 -8.72 7.77 -0.19
CA ARG A 65 -9.62 7.98 0.93
C ARG A 65 -9.14 9.11 1.84
N LEU A 66 -7.83 9.21 2.09
CA LEU A 66 -7.24 10.34 2.82
C LEU A 66 -7.44 11.68 2.09
N LYS A 67 -7.34 11.73 0.75
CA LYS A 67 -7.68 12.95 -0.01
C LYS A 67 -9.13 13.38 0.19
N THR A 68 -10.03 12.41 0.24
CA THR A 68 -11.47 12.66 0.46
C THR A 68 -11.74 13.17 1.87
N LEU A 69 -11.19 12.52 2.89
CA LEU A 69 -11.40 12.88 4.29
C LEU A 69 -10.68 14.18 4.70
N CYS A 70 -9.48 14.41 4.16
CA CYS A 70 -8.64 15.57 4.48
C CYS A 70 -8.82 16.73 3.49
N PHE A 71 -9.83 16.70 2.60
CA PHE A 71 -10.03 17.72 1.56
C PHE A 71 -10.09 19.15 2.12
N LYS A 72 -10.62 19.33 3.34
CA LYS A 72 -10.68 20.63 4.03
C LYS A 72 -9.30 21.27 4.23
N PHE A 73 -8.23 20.49 4.21
CA PHE A 73 -6.86 20.95 4.39
C PHE A 73 -6.13 21.22 3.06
N LYS A 74 -6.82 21.12 1.91
CA LYS A 74 -6.21 21.31 0.58
C LYS A 74 -5.43 22.62 0.43
N ASN A 75 -5.86 23.69 1.11
CA ASN A 75 -5.18 24.98 1.11
C ASN A 75 -3.81 24.94 1.82
N LYS A 76 -3.61 24.04 2.78
CA LYS A 76 -2.33 23.78 3.44
C LYS A 76 -1.56 22.72 2.65
N LYS A 77 -1.04 23.10 1.48
CA LYS A 77 -0.43 22.20 0.48
C LYS A 77 0.52 21.16 1.08
N THR A 78 1.50 21.59 1.89
CA THR A 78 2.48 20.68 2.52
C THR A 78 1.81 19.68 3.44
N PHE A 79 0.98 20.14 4.36
CA PHE A 79 0.27 19.26 5.32
C PHE A 79 -0.64 18.27 4.61
N TYR A 80 -1.38 18.74 3.59
CA TYR A 80 -2.24 17.88 2.78
C TYR A 80 -1.44 16.83 1.99
N PHE A 81 -0.30 17.20 1.42
CA PHE A 81 0.60 16.26 0.75
C PHE A 81 1.16 15.22 1.73
N CYS A 82 1.65 15.64 2.89
CA CYS A 82 2.14 14.73 3.92
C CYS A 82 1.08 13.71 4.32
N LEU A 83 -0.15 14.14 4.59
CA LEU A 83 -1.24 13.24 4.96
C LEU A 83 -1.65 12.30 3.83
N THR A 84 -1.67 12.75 2.58
CA THR A 84 -2.30 11.99 1.49
C THR A 84 -1.33 11.18 0.65
N GLU A 85 -0.03 11.49 0.71
CA GLU A 85 1.00 10.85 -0.13
C GLU A 85 2.10 10.21 0.73
N ILE A 86 2.57 10.89 1.79
CA ILE A 86 3.66 10.36 2.63
C ILE A 86 3.14 9.37 3.66
N LEU A 87 2.02 9.67 4.34
CA LEU A 87 1.46 8.80 5.37
C LEU A 87 1.15 7.37 4.86
N PRO A 88 0.60 7.16 3.65
CA PRO A 88 0.44 5.81 3.10
C PRO A 88 1.76 5.05 2.91
N ILE A 89 2.85 5.74 2.54
CA ILE A 89 4.19 5.13 2.44
C ILE A 89 4.68 4.74 3.83
N VAL A 90 4.46 5.57 4.84
CA VAL A 90 4.79 5.26 6.24
C VAL A 90 4.03 4.03 6.72
N PHE A 91 2.73 3.91 6.43
CA PHE A 91 1.96 2.73 6.81
C PHE A 91 2.41 1.46 6.07
N PHE A 92 2.72 1.57 4.77
CA PHE A 92 3.32 0.46 4.03
C PHE A 92 4.65 0.01 4.66
N THR A 93 5.51 0.97 5.00
CA THR A 93 6.80 0.70 5.65
C THR A 93 6.60 0.06 7.03
N ALA A 94 5.65 0.56 7.81
CA ALA A 94 5.35 0.04 9.14
C ALA A 94 4.85 -1.42 9.08
N ALA A 95 4.11 -1.78 8.04
CA ALA A 95 3.70 -3.16 7.80
C ALA A 95 4.88 -4.11 7.53
N HIS A 96 6.10 -3.59 7.29
CA HIS A 96 7.30 -4.37 7.00
C HIS A 96 8.34 -4.32 8.13
N ILE A 97 8.03 -3.69 9.27
CA ILE A 97 8.97 -3.55 10.41
C ILE A 97 9.49 -4.91 10.89
N TYR A 98 8.67 -5.95 10.82
CA TYR A 98 9.02 -7.32 11.22
C TYR A 98 10.18 -7.92 10.41
N LEU A 99 10.51 -7.37 9.23
CA LEU A 99 11.62 -7.84 8.38
C LEU A 99 13.01 -7.33 8.84
N GLY A 100 13.06 -6.48 9.87
CA GLY A 100 14.29 -5.86 10.37
C GLY A 100 14.62 -4.52 9.70
N VAL A 101 15.56 -3.78 10.30
CA VAL A 101 15.81 -2.36 9.99
C VAL A 101 16.18 -2.11 8.52
N LEU A 102 17.08 -2.91 7.95
CA LEU A 102 17.54 -2.73 6.56
C LEU A 102 16.41 -3.00 5.56
N ASN A 103 15.65 -4.08 5.76
CA ASN A 103 14.51 -4.42 4.90
C ASN A 103 13.37 -3.41 5.06
N THR A 104 13.18 -2.87 6.25
CA THR A 104 12.21 -1.78 6.50
C THR A 104 12.62 -0.50 5.77
N ALA A 105 13.91 -0.14 5.81
CA ALA A 105 14.43 1.00 5.05
C ALA A 105 14.25 0.79 3.54
N TYR A 106 14.55 -0.42 3.06
CA TYR A 106 14.29 -0.81 1.67
C TYR A 106 12.80 -0.68 1.31
N ALA A 107 11.89 -1.17 2.15
CA ALA A 107 10.45 -1.07 1.96
C ALA A 107 9.98 0.40 1.88
N PHE A 108 10.58 1.30 2.65
CA PHE A 108 10.29 2.74 2.55
C PHE A 108 10.65 3.29 1.16
N PHE A 109 11.87 3.03 0.68
CA PHE A 109 12.32 3.52 -0.61
C PHE A 109 11.58 2.87 -1.79
N ALA A 110 11.37 1.55 -1.76
CA ALA A 110 10.57 0.83 -2.73
C ALA A 110 9.10 1.32 -2.72
N GLY A 111 8.55 1.54 -1.54
CA GLY A 111 7.23 2.15 -1.30
C GLY A 111 7.08 3.50 -2.00
N ALA A 112 8.04 4.40 -1.77
CA ALA A 112 8.09 5.70 -2.41
C ALA A 112 8.25 5.60 -3.94
N ALA A 113 9.15 4.72 -4.42
CA ALA A 113 9.38 4.52 -5.84
C ALA A 113 8.13 4.00 -6.57
N PHE A 114 7.46 2.96 -6.04
CA PHE A 114 6.21 2.44 -6.61
C PHE A 114 5.11 3.49 -6.57
N ARG A 115 5.04 4.33 -5.53
CA ARG A 115 4.07 5.42 -5.47
C ARG A 115 4.31 6.45 -6.57
N LEU A 116 5.55 6.92 -6.72
CA LEU A 116 5.92 7.88 -7.77
C LEU A 116 5.61 7.31 -9.14
N PHE A 117 5.97 6.04 -9.37
CA PHE A 117 5.74 5.38 -10.64
C PHE A 117 4.25 5.15 -10.93
N TYR A 118 3.45 4.74 -9.95
CA TYR A 118 2.00 4.65 -10.08
C TYR A 118 1.37 6.01 -10.45
N VAL A 119 1.80 7.09 -9.79
CA VAL A 119 1.30 8.44 -10.06
C VAL A 119 1.72 8.92 -11.45
N PHE A 120 2.89 8.51 -11.94
CA PHE A 120 3.32 8.77 -13.31
C PHE A 120 2.50 7.96 -14.33
N LEU A 121 2.32 6.66 -14.12
CA LEU A 121 1.57 5.78 -15.02
C LEU A 121 0.11 6.19 -15.14
N LYS A 122 -0.57 6.48 -14.03
CA LYS A 122 -1.99 6.87 -14.05
C LYS A 122 -2.27 8.18 -14.80
N LYS A 123 -1.24 8.99 -15.09
CA LYS A 123 -1.36 10.19 -15.95
C LYS A 123 -1.36 9.83 -17.43
N LYS A 124 -0.83 8.66 -17.80
CA LYS A 124 -0.67 8.21 -19.19
C LYS A 124 -1.67 7.12 -19.59
N ILE A 125 -2.06 6.27 -18.64
CA ILE A 125 -2.95 5.12 -18.87
C ILE A 125 -4.06 5.05 -17.80
N HIS A 126 -5.07 4.22 -18.05
CA HIS A 126 -6.17 4.01 -17.10
C HIS A 126 -5.66 3.55 -15.73
N TYR A 127 -6.27 4.02 -14.64
CA TYR A 127 -5.78 3.78 -13.28
C TYR A 127 -5.67 2.29 -12.93
N ALA A 128 -6.60 1.45 -13.40
CA ALA A 128 -6.56 0.01 -13.18
C ALA A 128 -5.37 -0.65 -13.90
N ALA A 129 -5.04 -0.18 -15.11
CA ALA A 129 -3.87 -0.65 -15.86
C ALA A 129 -2.57 -0.20 -15.19
N ALA A 130 -2.50 1.05 -14.72
CA ALA A 130 -1.37 1.54 -13.93
C ALA A 130 -1.16 0.73 -12.65
N LEU A 131 -2.25 0.37 -11.97
CA LEU A 131 -2.18 -0.48 -10.78
C LEU A 131 -1.70 -1.89 -11.14
N GLY A 132 -2.23 -2.51 -12.19
CA GLY A 132 -1.79 -3.82 -12.68
C GLY A 132 -0.30 -3.90 -12.99
N VAL A 133 0.26 -2.85 -13.60
CA VAL A 133 1.71 -2.76 -13.86
C VAL A 133 2.51 -2.72 -12.56
N ILE A 134 2.07 -1.94 -11.57
CA ILE A 134 2.77 -1.87 -10.28
C ILE A 134 2.67 -3.18 -9.51
N ILE A 135 1.50 -3.84 -9.53
CA ILE A 135 1.31 -5.18 -8.95
C ILE A 135 2.30 -6.16 -9.57
N PHE A 136 2.43 -6.15 -10.90
CA PHE A 136 3.38 -7.01 -11.59
C PHE A 136 4.83 -6.75 -11.16
N ILE A 137 5.26 -5.48 -11.13
CA ILE A 137 6.61 -5.10 -10.71
C ILE A 137 6.88 -5.49 -9.25
N HIS A 138 5.92 -5.25 -8.36
CA HIS A 138 6.05 -5.62 -6.95
C HIS A 138 6.10 -7.14 -6.77
N SER A 139 5.25 -7.89 -7.49
CA SER A 139 5.28 -9.36 -7.47
C SER A 139 6.64 -9.90 -7.93
N LEU A 140 7.19 -9.33 -9.02
CA LEU A 140 8.51 -9.68 -9.52
C LEU A 140 9.60 -9.37 -8.49
N ASN A 141 9.54 -8.20 -7.84
CA ASN A 141 10.47 -7.83 -6.78
C ASN A 141 10.44 -8.83 -5.63
N ASN A 142 9.25 -9.24 -5.18
CA ASN A 142 9.10 -10.21 -4.08
C ASN A 142 9.60 -11.60 -4.49
N CYS A 143 9.40 -12.01 -5.75
CA CYS A 143 9.98 -13.25 -6.26
C CYS A 143 11.52 -13.19 -6.23
N LEU A 144 12.13 -12.12 -6.76
CA LEU A 144 13.58 -11.96 -6.78
C LEU A 144 14.18 -11.93 -5.37
N SER A 145 13.48 -11.30 -4.42
CA SER A 145 13.91 -11.21 -3.01
C SER A 145 13.93 -12.55 -2.29
N ILE A 146 13.27 -13.58 -2.81
CA ILE A 146 13.30 -14.95 -2.26
C ILE A 146 14.50 -15.73 -2.80
N PHE A 147 15.00 -15.41 -3.99
CA PHE A 147 16.10 -16.14 -4.64
C PHE A 147 17.50 -15.55 -4.35
N LEU A 148 17.56 -14.37 -3.74
CA LEU A 148 18.80 -13.66 -3.36
C LEU A 148 19.04 -13.75 -1.85
#